data_AF-A0A5C4M5I4-F1
#
_entry.id   AF-A0A5C4M5I4-F1
#
_cell.length_a   1.000
_cell.length_b   1.000
_cell.length_c   1.000
_cell.angle_alpha   90.00
_cell.angle_beta   90.00
_cell.angle_gamma   90.00
#
_symmetry.space_group_name_H-M   'P 1'
#
loop_
_entity.id
_entity.type
_entity.pdbx_description
1 polymer ?
#
loop_
_entity_poly.entity_id
_entity_poly.type
_entity_poly.pdbx_seq_one_letter_code
_entity_poly.pdbx_strand_id
1 'polypeptide(L)'
;MLVAARSVQGIGGATLLAIGPALLSEVLQGRQRSFALAVFGSVAGFAMAFGPMFGGMLISVRGWRLIFLVNVPGCPHPSAGPVVRS
;
A
#
# COMPACT_ATOMS: atom_id res chain seq x y z
N MET A 1 -5.08 10.90 19.12
CA MET A 1 -4.09 11.07 18.03
C MET A 1 -4.27 10.10 16.84
N LEU A 2 -4.64 8.83 17.05
CA LEU A 2 -4.80 7.85 15.95
C LEU A 2 -5.82 8.24 14.87
N VAL A 3 -6.93 8.89 15.26
CA VAL A 3 -7.94 9.38 14.29
C VAL A 3 -7.33 10.41 13.35
N ALA A 4 -6.61 11.41 13.88
CA ALA A 4 -5.93 12.41 13.07
C ALA A 4 -4.89 11.79 12.13
N ALA A 5 -4.09 10.83 12.63
CA ALA A 5 -3.12 10.11 11.81
C ALA A 5 -3.78 9.31 10.67
N ARG A 6 -4.94 8.66 10.93
CA ARG A 6 -5.69 7.94 9.89
C ARG A 6 -6.37 8.87 8.91
N SER A 7 -6.85 10.03 9.35
CA SER A 7 -7.34 11.07 8.45
C SER A 7 -6.23 11.54 7.51
N VAL A 8 -5.03 11.85 8.04
CA VAL A 8 -3.89 12.29 7.22
C VAL A 8 -3.45 11.20 6.24
N GLN A 9 -3.32 9.96 6.69
CA GLN A 9 -2.94 8.84 5.81
C GLN A 9 -4.00 8.56 4.73
N GLY A 10 -5.28 8.63 5.09
CA GLY A 10 -6.39 8.45 4.15
C GLY A 10 -6.44 9.55 3.10
N ILE A 11 -6.26 10.81 3.51
CA ILE A 11 -6.17 11.96 2.60
C ILE A 11 -4.97 11.77 1.67
N GLY A 12 -3.77 11.52 2.20
CA GLY A 12 -2.58 11.31 1.38
C GLY A 12 -2.74 10.17 0.36
N GLY A 13 -3.33 9.05 0.77
CA GLY A 13 -3.63 7.93 -0.13
C GLY A 13 -4.61 8.29 -1.24
N ALA A 14 -5.71 8.98 -0.90
CA ALA A 14 -6.69 9.44 -1.89
C ALA A 14 -6.08 10.45 -2.88
N THR A 15 -5.25 11.38 -2.39
CA THR A 15 -4.56 12.36 -3.25
C THR A 15 -3.60 11.69 -4.22
N LEU A 16 -2.82 10.69 -3.76
CA LEU A 16 -1.92 9.93 -4.62
C LEU A 16 -2.67 9.16 -5.73
N LEU A 17 -3.80 8.55 -5.39
CA LEU A 17 -4.65 7.85 -6.37
C LEU A 17 -5.23 8.80 -7.42
N ALA A 18 -5.49 10.07 -7.05
CA ALA A 18 -6.03 11.08 -7.96
C ALA A 18 -4.97 11.76 -8.85
N ILE A 19 -3.74 11.97 -8.34
CA ILE A 19 -2.66 12.67 -9.07
C ILE A 19 -2.26 11.96 -10.36
N GLY A 20 -2.16 10.63 -10.35
CA GLY A 20 -1.75 9.83 -11.51
C GLY A 20 -2.60 10.10 -12.76
N PRO A 21 -3.93 9.84 -12.73
CA PRO A 21 -4.80 10.11 -13.88
C PRO A 21 -4.96 11.61 -14.20
N ALA A 22 -4.77 12.50 -13.22
CA ALA A 22 -4.80 13.95 -13.43
C ALA A 22 -3.61 14.43 -14.30
N LEU A 23 -2.39 14.06 -13.94
CA LEU A 23 -1.19 14.37 -14.74
C LEU A 23 -1.27 13.76 -16.15
N LEU A 24 -1.76 12.52 -16.24
CA LEU A 24 -1.94 11.82 -17.52
C LEU A 24 -2.93 12.55 -18.43
N SER A 25 -3.95 13.18 -17.83
CA SER A 25 -4.95 13.98 -18.53
C SER A 25 -4.43 15.35 -18.97
N GLU A 26 -3.39 15.87 -18.32
CA GLU A 26 -2.77 17.15 -18.63
C GLU A 26 -1.71 17.01 -19.73
N VAL A 27 -0.87 15.98 -19.64
CA VAL A 27 0.26 15.76 -20.56
C VAL A 27 -0.16 15.09 -21.87
N LEU A 28 -1.16 14.19 -21.84
CA LEU A 28 -1.60 13.44 -23.02
C LEU A 28 -2.90 14.01 -23.60
N GLN A 29 -2.97 14.13 -24.93
CA GLN A 29 -4.15 14.61 -25.65
C GLN A 29 -4.77 13.52 -26.55
N GLY A 30 -6.08 13.60 -26.77
CA GLY A 30 -6.81 12.73 -27.67
C GLY A 30 -6.79 11.24 -27.29
N ARG A 31 -6.58 10.36 -28.27
CA ARG A 31 -6.64 8.88 -28.12
C ARG A 31 -5.63 8.34 -27.10
N GLN A 32 -4.48 8.99 -26.95
CA GLN A 32 -3.41 8.54 -26.05
C GLN A 32 -3.83 8.66 -24.58
N ARG A 33 -4.62 9.68 -24.21
CA ARG A 33 -5.16 9.84 -22.86
C ARG A 33 -6.07 8.68 -22.47
N SER A 34 -7.00 8.31 -23.35
CA SER A 34 -7.94 7.22 -23.11
C SER A 34 -7.22 5.88 -22.94
N PHE A 35 -6.22 5.62 -23.79
CA PHE A 35 -5.40 4.41 -23.69
C PHE A 35 -4.59 4.39 -22.39
N ALA A 36 -3.95 5.49 -22.03
CA ALA A 36 -3.14 5.57 -20.82
C ALA A 36 -3.99 5.41 -19.55
N LEU A 37 -5.20 5.98 -19.51
CA LEU A 37 -6.17 5.75 -18.44
C LEU A 37 -6.67 4.30 -18.40
N ALA A 38 -6.87 3.66 -19.56
CA ALA A 38 -7.24 2.24 -19.64
C ALA A 38 -6.13 1.34 -19.09
N VAL A 39 -4.87 1.61 -19.42
CA VAL A 39 -3.72 0.89 -18.86
C VAL A 39 -3.65 1.11 -17.35
N PHE A 40 -3.77 2.36 -16.88
CA PHE A 40 -3.75 2.68 -15.45
C PHE A 40 -4.88 1.93 -14.69
N GLY A 41 -6.09 1.96 -15.23
CA GLY A 41 -7.24 1.22 -14.68
C GLY A 41 -7.05 -0.29 -14.69
N SER A 42 -6.45 -0.85 -15.74
CA SER A 42 -6.17 -2.29 -15.83
C SER A 42 -5.17 -2.74 -14.75
N VAL A 43 -4.09 -1.98 -14.54
CA VAL A 43 -3.09 -2.26 -13.49
C VAL A 43 -3.73 -2.14 -12.12
N ALA A 44 -4.54 -1.10 -11.88
CA ALA A 44 -5.27 -0.92 -10.63
C ALA A 44 -6.24 -2.08 -10.35
N GLY A 45 -6.97 -2.54 -11.38
CA GLY A 45 -7.86 -3.70 -11.30
C GLY A 45 -7.11 -5.00 -11.01
N PHE A 46 -5.99 -5.23 -11.69
CA PHE A 46 -5.11 -6.37 -11.41
C PHE A 46 -4.59 -6.35 -9.97
N ALA A 47 -4.11 -5.20 -9.50
CA ALA A 47 -3.66 -5.05 -8.12
C ALA A 47 -4.78 -5.34 -7.11
N MET A 48 -6.01 -4.91 -7.37
CA MET A 48 -7.17 -5.21 -6.52
C MET A 48 -7.53 -6.70 -6.52
N ALA A 49 -7.46 -7.38 -7.68
CA ALA A 49 -7.73 -8.81 -7.78
C ALA A 49 -6.65 -9.66 -7.09
N PHE A 50 -5.38 -9.29 -7.27
CA PHE A 50 -4.25 -10.02 -6.71
C PHE A 50 -3.94 -9.66 -5.25
N GLY A 51 -4.35 -8.47 -4.78
CA GLY A 51 -4.07 -7.99 -3.43
C GLY A 51 -4.48 -8.96 -2.32
N PRO A 52 -5.72 -9.48 -2.30
CA PRO A 52 -6.15 -10.47 -1.32
C PRO A 52 -5.40 -11.81 -1.44
N MET A 53 -5.09 -12.24 -2.66
CA MET A 53 -4.33 -13.46 -2.90
C MET A 53 -2.92 -13.37 -2.31
N PHE A 54 -2.18 -12.31 -2.62
CA PHE A 54 -0.85 -12.10 -2.06
C PHE A 54 -0.88 -11.81 -0.56
N GLY A 55 -1.84 -11.02 -0.08
CA GLY A 55 -2.02 -10.72 1.34
C GLY A 55 -2.31 -11.98 2.17
N GLY A 56 -3.25 -12.82 1.72
CA GLY A 56 -3.61 -14.09 2.37
C GLY A 56 -2.46 -15.10 2.36
N MET A 57 -1.70 -15.16 1.27
CA MET A 57 -0.50 -15.99 1.19
C MET A 57 0.57 -15.49 2.15
N LEU A 58 0.84 -14.18 2.23
CA LEU A 58 1.80 -13.58 3.17
C LEU A 58 1.47 -13.87 4.63
N ILE A 59 0.18 -13.78 4.97
CA ILE A 59 -0.33 -14.10 6.32
C ILE A 59 -0.17 -15.59 6.62
N SER A 60 -0.30 -16.46 5.62
CA SER A 60 -0.11 -17.91 5.81
C SER A 60 1.35 -18.31 6.04
N VAL A 61 2.33 -17.63 5.41
CA VAL A 61 3.76 -18.02 5.56
C VAL A 61 4.43 -17.42 6.80
N ARG A 62 4.04 -16.21 7.23
CA ARG A 62 4.75 -15.49 8.31
C ARG A 62 3.85 -14.84 9.37
N GLY A 63 2.53 -15.05 9.27
CA GLY A 63 1.54 -14.50 10.18
C GLY A 63 1.37 -12.98 10.05
N TRP A 64 0.35 -12.46 10.74
CA TRP A 64 0.01 -11.02 10.83
C TRP A 64 1.17 -10.09 11.25
N ARG A 65 2.30 -10.62 11.73
CA ARG A 65 3.50 -9.87 12.15
C ARG A 65 4.29 -9.24 11.01
N LEU A 66 4.17 -9.74 9.77
CA LEU A 66 4.83 -9.13 8.61
C LEU A 66 4.32 -7.71 8.30
N ILE A 67 3.05 -7.43 8.59
CA ILE A 67 2.44 -6.11 8.41
C ILE A 67 3.14 -5.05 9.27
N PHE A 68 3.63 -5.44 10.45
CA PHE A 68 4.40 -4.57 11.35
C PHE A 68 5.84 -4.35 10.88
N LEU A 69 6.46 -5.35 10.23
CA LEU A 69 7.81 -5.23 9.64
C LEU A 69 7.83 -4.35 8.39
N VAL A 70 6.78 -4.42 7.56
CA VAL A 70 6.62 -3.56 6.38
C VAL A 70 6.35 -2.10 6.76
N ASN A 71 5.61 -1.84 7.85
CA ASN A 71 5.32 -0.49 8.31
C ASN A 71 6.42 0.12 9.20
N VAL A 72 7.31 -0.69 9.80
CA VAL A 72 8.38 -0.21 10.68
C VAL A 72 9.72 -0.73 10.17
N PRO A 73 10.42 0.03 9.32
CA PRO A 73 11.71 -0.38 8.74
C PRO A 73 12.87 -0.49 9.74
N GLY A 74 12.63 -0.40 11.06
CA GLY A 74 13.67 -0.05 12.02
C GLY A 74 13.76 -0.89 13.29
N CYS A 75 13.11 -2.05 13.40
CA CYS A 75 13.34 -2.93 14.55
C CYS A 75 14.20 -4.14 14.15
N PRO A 76 15.52 -4.13 14.43
CA PRO A 76 16.30 -5.36 14.38
C PRO A 76 15.80 -6.28 15.52
N HIS A 77 15.54 -7.54 15.19
CA HIS A 77 15.30 -8.62 16.14
C HIS A 77 16.20 -9.79 15.69
N PRO A 78 16.88 -10.59 16.55
CA PRO A 78 16.98 -10.63 18.03
C PRO A 78 18.41 -10.81 18.62
N SER A 79 18.59 -10.53 19.92
CA SER A 79 19.48 -11.33 20.78
C SER A 79 19.06 -11.24 22.26
N ALA A 80 19.09 -12.39 22.93
CA ALA A 80 18.57 -12.73 24.26
C ALA A 80 18.86 -11.74 25.42
N GLY A 81 17.86 -11.57 26.30
CA GLY A 81 18.01 -11.11 27.68
C GLY A 81 16.86 -11.70 28.51
N PRO A 82 17.11 -12.28 29.70
CA PRO A 82 16.21 -13.23 30.33
C PRO A 82 14.91 -12.58 30.78
N VAL A 83 13.81 -13.30 30.53
CA VAL A 83 12.51 -13.11 31.17
C VAL A 83 12.71 -13.07 32.68
N VAL A 84 12.70 -11.88 33.25
CA VAL A 84 12.58 -11.73 34.70
C VAL A 84 11.11 -12.00 35.03
N ARG A 85 10.88 -13.13 35.70
CA ARG A 85 9.67 -13.33 36.49
C ARG A 85 9.70 -12.33 37.64
N SER A 86 8.60 -11.64 37.84
CA SER A 86 8.12 -11.15 39.14
C SER A 86 6.63 -10.88 39.02
#